data_AF-A0A8J5IJ77-F1
#
_entry.id   AF-A0A8J5IJ77-F1
#
_cell.length_a   1.000
_cell.length_b   1.000
_cell.length_c   1.000
_cell.angle_alpha   90.00
_cell.angle_beta   90.00
_cell.angle_gamma   90.00
#
_symmetry.space_group_name_H-M   'P 1'
#
loop_
_entity.id
_entity.type
_entity.pdbx_description
1 polymer ?
#
loop_
_entity_poly.entity_id
_entity_poly.type
_entity_poly.pdbx_seq_one_letter_code
_entity_poly.pdbx_strand_id
1 'polypeptide(L)'
;MAETLPRIRTLIFGSLSIYISQKPYPNFPHFPLPSPFRAVFQHFATMASIADSTNGAAFDVHETSPKIPKLSENGGLHRKIHLPLLRVKKLSDKAVLPSRASPLSAGYDLSSAAAMVVPARGKALIPTHLSIAIPADTYARIAPRSGLTWKNSIDVGAGVIDADYRGPIGVILFNHSDLDFEVKAGDRIAQMILERIVTPDVIEVVDLDATARGEGGFGSTGI
;
A
#
# COMPACT_ATOMS: atom_id res chain seq x y z
N MET A 1 -0.32 46.75 14.03
CA MET A 1 -1.65 46.26 13.61
C MET A 1 -1.79 44.86 14.16
N ALA A 2 -2.72 44.66 15.09
CA ALA A 2 -2.90 43.39 15.80
C ALA A 2 -3.69 42.42 14.92
N GLU A 3 -3.13 41.26 14.62
CA GLU A 3 -3.87 40.18 13.96
C GLU A 3 -4.73 39.45 14.99
N THR A 4 -6.03 39.47 14.77
CA THR A 4 -7.07 38.83 15.56
C THR A 4 -7.04 37.32 15.36
N LEU A 5 -6.78 36.57 16.43
CA LEU A 5 -6.91 35.11 16.46
C LEU A 5 -8.38 34.68 16.24
N PRO A 6 -8.64 33.60 15.48
CA PRO A 6 -10.00 33.15 15.21
C PRO A 6 -10.64 32.52 16.46
N ARG A 7 -11.90 32.88 16.73
CA ARG A 7 -12.73 32.29 17.80
C ARG A 7 -13.16 30.87 17.44
N ILE A 8 -12.82 29.90 18.28
CA ILE A 8 -13.32 28.53 18.24
C ILE A 8 -14.63 28.48 19.02
N ARG A 9 -15.70 27.93 18.43
CA ARG A 9 -16.93 27.56 19.16
C ARG A 9 -17.02 26.05 19.27
N THR A 10 -17.03 25.54 20.49
CA THR A 10 -17.25 24.13 20.82
C THR A 10 -18.75 23.89 20.99
N LEU A 11 -19.32 22.93 20.26
CA LEU A 11 -20.63 22.35 20.56
C LEU A 11 -20.37 20.89 20.99
N ILE A 12 -20.74 20.56 22.23
CA ILE A 12 -20.54 19.25 22.83
C ILE A 12 -21.81 18.41 22.60
N PHE A 13 -21.69 17.37 21.80
CA PHE A 13 -22.54 16.17 21.86
C PHE A 13 -21.62 14.95 21.86
N GLY A 14 -22.05 13.88 22.55
CA GLY A 14 -21.25 12.70 22.95
C GLY A 14 -20.05 12.30 22.08
N SER A 15 -18.90 12.17 22.74
CA SER A 15 -17.68 11.43 22.37
C SER A 15 -17.33 11.25 20.88
N LEU A 16 -17.24 12.33 20.09
CA LEU A 16 -16.43 12.37 18.86
C LEU A 16 -16.19 13.84 18.43
N SER A 17 -14.93 14.30 18.40
CA SER A 17 -14.60 15.63 17.88
C SER A 17 -14.24 15.55 16.39
N ILE A 18 -15.03 16.20 15.53
CA ILE A 18 -14.77 16.36 14.10
C ILE A 18 -14.49 17.84 13.82
N TYR A 19 -13.35 18.15 13.19
CA TYR A 19 -13.01 19.50 12.75
C TYR A 19 -13.41 19.69 11.29
N ILE A 20 -14.26 20.67 10.99
CA ILE A 20 -14.60 21.05 9.61
C ILE A 20 -14.06 22.44 9.33
N SER A 21 -13.13 22.54 8.38
CA SER A 21 -12.61 23.80 7.84
C SER A 21 -13.38 24.15 6.56
N GLN A 22 -14.04 25.30 6.52
CA GLN A 22 -14.69 25.80 5.31
C GLN A 22 -13.74 26.76 4.57
N LYS A 23 -13.19 26.32 3.42
CA LYS A 23 -12.68 27.22 2.39
C LYS A 23 -13.23 26.77 1.02
N PRO A 24 -13.58 27.70 0.11
CA PRO A 24 -14.05 27.36 -1.23
C PRO A 24 -12.87 27.00 -2.15
N TYR A 25 -13.02 25.95 -2.96
CA TYR A 25 -12.07 25.58 -4.02
C TYR A 25 -12.48 26.22 -5.36
N PRO A 26 -11.52 26.57 -6.25
CA PRO A 26 -11.82 27.17 -7.55
C PRO A 26 -12.25 26.13 -8.60
N ASN A 27 -13.04 26.60 -9.58
CA ASN A 27 -13.64 25.83 -10.67
C ASN A 27 -12.61 25.11 -11.57
N PHE A 28 -12.85 23.82 -11.85
CA PHE A 28 -12.19 23.04 -12.93
C PHE A 28 -13.24 22.56 -13.94
N PRO A 29 -12.88 22.33 -15.21
CA PRO A 29 -13.82 22.01 -16.28
C PRO A 29 -14.38 20.58 -16.18
N HIS A 30 -15.64 20.41 -16.58
CA HIS A 30 -16.37 19.15 -16.58
C HIS A 30 -15.80 18.15 -17.60
N PHE A 31 -15.44 16.95 -17.14
CA PHE A 31 -15.32 15.74 -17.96
C PHE A 31 -16.45 14.75 -17.57
N PRO A 32 -17.10 14.06 -18.53
CA PRO A 32 -18.14 13.11 -18.19
C PRO A 32 -17.53 11.81 -17.66
N LEU A 33 -18.07 11.30 -16.54
CA LEU A 33 -17.65 10.03 -15.93
C LEU A 33 -18.28 8.81 -16.67
N PRO A 34 -17.57 7.68 -16.78
CA PRO A 34 -18.11 6.45 -17.35
C PRO A 34 -19.10 5.73 -16.41
N SER A 35 -19.82 4.77 -16.98
CA SER A 35 -21.20 4.38 -16.67
C SER A 35 -21.51 3.42 -15.50
N PRO A 36 -20.61 2.93 -14.61
CA PRO A 36 -21.07 2.04 -13.53
C PRO A 36 -21.47 2.74 -12.22
N PHE A 37 -21.32 4.07 -12.07
CA PHE A 37 -21.52 4.77 -10.78
C PHE A 37 -22.88 5.45 -10.56
N ARG A 38 -23.90 5.15 -11.37
CA ARG A 38 -25.24 5.77 -11.22
C ARG A 38 -26.16 5.07 -10.21
N ALA A 39 -25.84 3.84 -9.78
CA ALA A 39 -26.75 3.01 -8.98
C ALA A 39 -26.66 3.20 -7.45
N VAL A 40 -25.56 3.74 -6.93
CA VAL A 40 -25.34 3.81 -5.46
C VAL A 40 -25.97 5.06 -4.82
N PHE A 41 -26.20 6.11 -5.61
CA PHE A 41 -26.72 7.38 -5.08
C PHE A 41 -28.26 7.48 -5.02
N GLN A 42 -28.99 6.51 -5.57
CA GLN A 42 -30.46 6.54 -5.63
C GLN A 42 -31.15 5.81 -4.47
N HIS A 43 -30.43 4.98 -3.70
CA HIS A 43 -31.00 4.25 -2.56
C HIS A 43 -31.01 5.02 -1.23
N PHE A 44 -30.20 6.07 -1.08
CA PHE A 44 -30.16 6.87 0.16
C PHE A 44 -31.17 8.02 0.20
N ALA A 45 -31.71 8.44 -0.95
CA ALA A 45 -32.65 9.56 -1.02
C ALA A 45 -34.12 9.18 -0.70
N THR A 46 -34.46 7.89 -0.70
CA THR A 46 -35.84 7.42 -0.47
C THR A 46 -36.16 7.18 1.01
N MET A 47 -35.13 7.05 1.86
CA MET A 47 -35.30 6.80 3.31
C MET A 47 -35.49 8.09 4.13
N ALA A 48 -35.11 9.25 3.60
CA ALA A 48 -35.25 10.53 4.30
C ALA A 48 -36.61 11.22 4.11
N SER A 49 -37.48 10.71 3.21
CA SER A 49 -38.77 11.34 2.88
C SER A 49 -39.99 10.73 3.59
N ILE A 50 -39.82 9.66 4.39
CA ILE A 50 -40.94 8.97 5.05
C ILE A 50 -41.07 9.35 6.55
N ALA A 51 -40.12 10.13 7.09
CA ALA A 51 -40.11 10.50 8.51
C ALA A 51 -40.84 11.82 8.84
N ASP A 52 -41.67 12.35 7.93
CA ASP A 52 -42.36 13.62 8.14
C ASP A 52 -43.83 13.53 7.68
N SER A 53 -44.67 12.85 8.47
CA SER A 53 -46.08 13.22 8.69
C SER A 53 -46.83 12.18 9.54
N THR A 54 -47.66 12.72 10.44
CA THR A 54 -48.80 12.11 11.16
C THR A 54 -48.59 11.62 12.60
N ASN A 55 -49.37 12.26 13.47
CA ASN A 55 -49.56 12.09 14.91
C ASN A 55 -50.35 10.80 15.25
N GLY A 56 -50.02 10.22 16.41
CA GLY A 56 -50.94 9.70 17.42
C GLY A 56 -51.94 8.59 17.06
N ALA A 57 -51.66 7.36 17.50
CA ALA A 57 -52.60 6.44 18.16
C ALA A 57 -51.88 5.12 18.51
N ALA A 58 -52.16 4.57 19.69
CA ALA A 58 -51.68 3.26 20.13
C ALA A 58 -52.36 2.13 19.34
N PHE A 59 -51.60 1.13 18.90
CA PHE A 59 -52.11 -0.16 18.44
C PHE A 59 -51.17 -1.29 18.86
N ASP A 60 -51.69 -2.19 19.70
CA ASP A 60 -51.11 -3.50 20.01
C ASP A 60 -51.03 -4.35 18.74
N VAL A 61 -49.85 -4.87 18.44
CA VAL A 61 -49.67 -5.94 17.45
C VAL A 61 -48.83 -7.06 18.03
N HIS A 62 -49.50 -8.19 18.14
CA HIS A 62 -49.06 -9.49 18.64
C HIS A 62 -47.79 -9.96 17.92
N GLU A 63 -46.68 -10.09 18.66
CA GLU A 63 -45.42 -10.60 18.13
C GLU A 63 -45.55 -12.12 17.88
N THR A 64 -45.65 -12.52 16.62
CA THR A 64 -45.48 -13.92 16.23
C THR A 64 -44.05 -14.08 15.74
N SER A 65 -43.20 -14.66 16.59
CA SER A 65 -41.81 -15.01 16.23
C SER A 65 -41.79 -15.97 15.03
N PRO A 66 -41.17 -15.63 13.90
CA PRO A 66 -40.91 -16.60 12.85
C PRO A 66 -39.79 -17.53 13.31
N LYS A 67 -40.08 -18.83 13.40
CA LYS A 67 -39.07 -19.87 13.67
C LYS A 67 -38.00 -19.83 12.58
N ILE A 68 -36.77 -19.50 12.95
CA ILE A 68 -35.59 -19.60 12.08
C ILE A 68 -35.40 -21.09 11.73
N PRO A 69 -35.40 -21.48 10.44
CA PRO A 69 -35.01 -22.83 10.06
C PRO A 69 -33.54 -23.04 10.42
N LYS A 70 -33.23 -24.07 11.20
CA LYS A 70 -31.84 -24.54 11.38
C LYS A 70 -31.28 -24.87 10.00
N LEU A 71 -30.31 -24.08 9.53
CA LEU A 71 -29.44 -24.48 8.42
C LEU A 71 -28.73 -25.77 8.85
N SER A 72 -29.16 -26.87 8.24
CA SER A 72 -28.48 -28.16 8.27
C SER A 72 -27.02 -27.98 7.85
N GLU A 73 -26.11 -28.48 8.68
CA GLU A 73 -24.69 -28.61 8.36
C GLU A 73 -24.50 -29.50 7.13
N ASN A 74 -24.45 -28.89 5.95
CA ASN A 74 -23.99 -29.56 4.73
C ASN A 74 -22.66 -28.93 4.31
N GLY A 75 -21.56 -29.53 4.80
CA GLY A 75 -20.28 -29.66 4.10
C GLY A 75 -19.71 -28.43 3.39
N GLY A 76 -19.80 -27.24 3.97
CA GLY A 76 -19.18 -26.04 3.42
C GLY A 76 -17.66 -26.16 3.48
N LEU A 77 -17.01 -26.22 2.33
CA LEU A 77 -15.57 -26.08 2.18
C LEU A 77 -15.15 -24.79 2.89
N HIS A 78 -14.69 -24.88 4.14
CA HIS A 78 -14.03 -23.80 4.84
C HIS A 78 -12.75 -23.51 4.07
N ARG A 79 -12.86 -22.72 2.98
CA ARG A 79 -11.71 -22.13 2.31
C ARG A 79 -11.12 -21.18 3.34
N LYS A 80 -10.19 -21.71 4.14
CA LYS A 80 -9.39 -20.96 5.10
C LYS A 80 -8.86 -19.76 4.32
N ILE A 81 -9.39 -18.56 4.61
CA ILE A 81 -8.99 -17.35 3.90
C ILE A 81 -7.53 -17.13 4.29
N HIS A 82 -6.61 -17.59 3.44
CA HIS A 82 -5.20 -17.31 3.59
C HIS A 82 -5.01 -15.86 3.15
N LEU A 83 -5.12 -14.95 4.12
CA LEU A 83 -4.68 -13.58 3.91
C LEU A 83 -3.16 -13.62 3.63
N PRO A 84 -2.68 -12.95 2.58
CA PRO A 84 -1.26 -12.87 2.31
C PRO A 84 -0.59 -12.08 3.45
N LEU A 85 0.23 -12.77 4.25
CA LEU A 85 0.94 -12.17 5.37
C LEU A 85 2.42 -12.01 5.02
N LEU A 86 2.94 -10.80 5.24
CA LEU A 86 4.37 -10.54 5.35
C LEU A 86 4.82 -10.86 6.78
N ARG A 87 5.58 -11.93 6.96
CA ARG A 87 6.16 -12.28 8.27
C ARG A 87 7.58 -11.74 8.36
N VAL A 88 7.90 -11.08 9.46
CA VAL A 88 9.20 -10.43 9.67
C VAL A 88 9.78 -10.88 11.02
N LYS A 89 11.02 -11.34 11.02
CA LYS A 89 11.81 -11.66 12.21
C LYS A 89 12.89 -10.59 12.37
N LYS A 90 12.90 -9.91 13.52
CA LYS A 90 14.04 -9.08 13.93
C LYS A 90 15.19 -9.97 14.38
N LEU A 91 16.39 -9.69 13.89
CA LEU A 91 17.63 -10.38 14.26
C LEU A 91 18.42 -9.63 15.33
N SER A 92 18.01 -8.41 15.68
CA SER A 92 18.56 -7.59 16.75
C SER A 92 17.54 -6.55 17.24
N ASP A 93 17.87 -5.87 18.33
CA ASP A 93 17.17 -4.69 18.86
C ASP A 93 17.22 -3.46 17.92
N LYS A 94 18.29 -3.34 17.12
CA LYS A 94 18.47 -2.25 16.14
C LYS A 94 17.56 -2.35 14.91
N ALA A 95 16.92 -3.50 14.70
CA ALA A 95 16.05 -3.71 13.54
C ALA A 95 14.74 -2.91 13.67
N VAL A 96 14.34 -2.22 12.60
CA VAL A 96 13.06 -1.50 12.51
C VAL A 96 12.08 -2.32 11.69
N LEU A 97 10.83 -2.47 12.15
CA LEU A 97 9.82 -3.17 11.34
C LEU A 97 9.50 -2.35 10.09
N PRO A 98 9.44 -2.98 8.90
CA PRO A 98 9.06 -2.27 7.68
C PRO A 98 7.65 -1.70 7.79
N SER A 99 7.45 -0.47 7.31
CA SER A 99 6.16 0.22 7.35
C SER A 99 5.86 0.92 6.04
N ARG A 100 4.57 1.12 5.76
CA ARG A 100 4.12 1.84 4.56
C ARG A 100 3.94 3.31 4.90
N ALA A 101 4.40 4.20 4.02
CA ALA A 101 4.28 5.63 4.22
C ALA A 101 2.84 6.15 4.06
N SER A 102 2.02 5.47 3.24
CA SER A 102 0.61 5.78 3.04
C SER A 102 -0.23 4.51 2.81
N PRO A 103 -1.58 4.60 2.92
CA PRO A 103 -2.47 3.45 2.74
C PRO A 103 -2.40 2.77 1.37
N LEU A 104 -1.85 3.46 0.36
CA LEU A 104 -1.69 2.97 -1.02
C LEU A 104 -0.22 2.90 -1.49
N SER A 105 0.76 3.17 -0.61
CA SER A 105 2.18 2.98 -0.94
C SER A 105 2.44 1.56 -1.41
N ALA A 106 3.17 1.41 -2.52
CA ALA A 106 3.55 0.10 -3.05
C ALA A 106 4.55 -0.62 -2.14
N GLY A 107 5.54 0.11 -1.60
CA GLY A 107 6.63 -0.44 -0.82
C GLY A 107 6.50 -0.25 0.69
N TYR A 108 7.17 -1.12 1.43
CA TYR A 108 7.46 -1.00 2.85
C TYR A 108 8.86 -0.40 3.01
N ASP A 109 8.99 0.75 3.65
CA ASP A 109 10.30 1.37 3.89
C ASP A 109 11.18 0.43 4.73
N LEU A 110 12.44 0.25 4.31
CA LEU A 110 13.46 -0.50 5.02
C LEU A 110 14.46 0.48 5.64
N SER A 111 14.76 0.27 6.92
CA SER A 111 15.74 1.07 7.65
C SER A 111 17.08 0.35 7.82
N SER A 112 18.15 1.13 7.86
CA SER A 112 19.47 0.63 8.26
C SER A 112 19.48 0.25 9.74
N ALA A 113 20.11 -0.87 10.09
CA ALA A 113 20.37 -1.27 11.46
C ALA A 113 21.74 -0.77 11.99
N ALA A 114 22.55 -0.13 11.15
CA ALA A 114 23.89 0.32 11.50
C ALA A 114 24.24 1.68 10.85
N ALA A 115 25.16 2.42 11.47
CA ALA A 115 25.77 3.57 10.82
C ALA A 115 26.83 3.08 9.81
N MET A 116 26.79 3.59 8.58
CA MET A 116 27.68 3.19 7.49
C MET A 116 27.91 4.36 6.53
N VAL A 117 28.95 4.24 5.69
CA VAL A 117 29.21 5.15 4.58
C VAL A 117 29.08 4.38 3.28
N VAL A 118 28.36 4.95 2.30
CA VAL A 118 28.41 4.50 0.90
C VAL A 118 29.41 5.41 0.18
N PRO A 119 30.61 4.91 -0.16
CA PRO A 119 31.66 5.74 -0.74
C PRO A 119 31.21 6.41 -2.04
N ALA A 120 31.70 7.61 -2.31
CA ALA A 120 31.55 8.27 -3.61
C ALA A 120 31.93 7.32 -4.74
N ARG A 121 31.11 7.27 -5.80
CA ARG A 121 31.27 6.34 -6.93
C ARG A 121 31.36 4.85 -6.53
N GLY A 122 30.92 4.50 -5.33
CA GLY A 122 31.08 3.20 -4.72
C GLY A 122 29.76 2.49 -4.41
N LYS A 123 29.86 1.45 -3.58
CA LYS A 123 28.73 0.67 -3.10
C LYS A 123 28.93 0.17 -1.68
N ALA A 124 27.84 -0.06 -0.97
CA ALA A 124 27.86 -0.69 0.35
C ALA A 124 26.66 -1.63 0.54
N LEU A 125 26.86 -2.70 1.30
CA LEU A 125 25.80 -3.60 1.75
C LEU A 125 25.32 -3.14 3.13
N ILE A 126 24.18 -2.49 3.19
CA ILE A 126 23.62 -1.93 4.41
C ILE A 126 22.72 -2.97 5.10
N PRO A 127 23.02 -3.39 6.35
CA PRO A 127 22.25 -4.41 7.03
C PRO A 127 20.92 -3.85 7.55
N THR A 128 19.84 -4.63 7.42
CA THR A 128 18.54 -4.29 8.03
C THR A 128 18.30 -5.01 9.37
N HIS A 129 19.07 -6.07 9.63
CA HIS A 129 18.84 -7.02 10.73
C HIS A 129 17.43 -7.62 10.74
N LEU A 130 16.86 -7.84 9.55
CA LEU A 130 15.58 -8.52 9.36
C LEU A 130 15.78 -9.82 8.58
N SER A 131 14.94 -10.79 8.86
CA SER A 131 14.63 -11.91 7.97
C SER A 131 13.13 -11.90 7.68
N ILE A 132 12.72 -12.38 6.51
CA ILE A 132 11.31 -12.37 6.11
C ILE A 132 10.83 -13.73 5.65
N ALA A 133 9.51 -13.90 5.67
CA ALA A 133 8.82 -14.88 4.86
C ALA A 133 7.63 -14.18 4.21
N ILE A 134 7.63 -14.15 2.88
CA ILE A 134 6.64 -13.45 2.06
C ILE A 134 5.55 -14.42 1.56
N PRO A 135 4.42 -13.91 1.04
CA PRO A 135 3.40 -14.75 0.40
C PRO A 135 3.98 -15.55 -0.77
N ALA A 136 3.40 -16.72 -1.02
CA ALA A 136 3.69 -17.49 -2.25
C ALA A 136 3.34 -16.67 -3.51
N ASP A 137 3.93 -17.04 -4.64
CA ASP A 137 3.77 -16.39 -5.94
C ASP A 137 4.19 -14.91 -5.95
N THR A 138 5.06 -14.53 -5.01
CA THR A 138 5.67 -13.20 -4.94
C THR A 138 7.17 -13.31 -4.71
N TYR A 139 7.90 -12.27 -5.08
CA TYR A 139 9.23 -12.00 -4.55
C TYR A 139 9.25 -10.62 -3.91
N ALA A 140 10.20 -10.37 -3.02
CA ALA A 140 10.40 -9.06 -2.42
C ALA A 140 11.47 -8.30 -3.22
N ARG A 141 11.05 -7.28 -3.97
CA ARG A 141 11.97 -6.36 -4.65
C ARG A 141 12.41 -5.24 -3.71
N ILE A 142 13.71 -5.10 -3.51
CA ILE A 142 14.32 -3.93 -2.88
C ILE A 142 14.46 -2.85 -3.94
N ALA A 143 13.74 -1.74 -3.75
CA ALA A 143 13.63 -0.66 -4.72
C ALA A 143 14.19 0.65 -4.14
N PRO A 144 14.73 1.55 -4.99
CA PRO A 144 15.23 2.83 -4.54
C PRO A 144 14.09 3.74 -4.03
N ARG A 145 14.44 4.65 -3.12
CA ARG A 145 13.56 5.73 -2.66
C ARG A 145 13.87 6.98 -3.48
N SER A 146 12.86 7.53 -4.17
CA SER A 146 13.03 8.67 -5.08
C SER A 146 13.76 9.86 -4.46
N GLY A 147 13.50 10.15 -3.18
CA GLY A 147 14.17 11.23 -2.45
C GLY A 147 15.68 11.04 -2.32
N LEU A 148 16.16 9.82 -2.09
CA LEU A 148 17.59 9.53 -2.01
C LEU A 148 18.25 9.51 -3.39
N THR A 149 17.53 9.01 -4.40
CA THR A 149 18.00 9.04 -5.79
C THR A 149 18.19 10.46 -6.29
N TRP A 150 17.19 11.33 -6.08
CA TRP A 150 17.27 12.72 -6.55
C TRP A 150 18.28 13.57 -5.78
N LYS A 151 18.31 13.47 -4.45
CA LYS A 151 19.10 14.37 -3.61
C LYS A 151 20.54 13.92 -3.38
N ASN A 152 20.79 12.61 -3.44
CA ASN A 152 22.06 12.02 -3.04
C ASN A 152 22.63 11.05 -4.09
N SER A 153 21.98 10.93 -5.26
CA SER A 153 22.40 10.03 -6.35
C SER A 153 22.52 8.56 -5.89
N ILE A 154 21.66 8.15 -4.96
CA ILE A 154 21.63 6.79 -4.44
C ILE A 154 20.68 5.91 -5.25
N ASP A 155 21.19 4.77 -5.68
CA ASP A 155 20.42 3.70 -6.31
C ASP A 155 20.54 2.38 -5.54
N VAL A 156 19.67 1.42 -5.85
CA VAL A 156 19.65 0.09 -5.25
C VAL A 156 20.09 -0.96 -6.26
N GLY A 157 21.10 -1.75 -5.88
CA GLY A 157 21.58 -2.90 -6.64
C GLY A 157 20.90 -4.22 -6.28
N ALA A 158 20.96 -5.18 -7.20
CA ALA A 158 20.40 -6.53 -7.07
C ALA A 158 18.90 -6.51 -6.71
N GLY A 159 18.59 -6.58 -5.42
CA GLY A 159 17.25 -6.31 -4.91
C GLY A 159 16.22 -7.42 -5.10
N VAL A 160 16.59 -8.62 -5.56
CA VAL A 160 15.68 -9.78 -5.60
C VAL A 160 15.83 -10.57 -4.29
N ILE A 161 14.78 -10.62 -3.47
CA ILE A 161 14.70 -11.48 -2.30
C ILE A 161 13.66 -12.57 -2.56
N ASP A 162 14.13 -13.81 -2.67
CA ASP A 162 13.30 -14.97 -2.98
C ASP A 162 12.33 -15.33 -1.83
N ALA A 163 11.21 -15.98 -2.19
CA ALA A 163 10.17 -16.31 -1.21
C ALA A 163 10.59 -17.35 -0.16
N ASP A 164 11.58 -18.17 -0.49
CA ASP A 164 12.17 -19.20 0.36
C ASP A 164 13.42 -18.72 1.13
N TYR A 165 13.92 -17.51 0.85
CA TYR A 165 15.05 -16.94 1.59
C TYR A 165 14.66 -16.63 3.04
N ARG A 166 15.46 -17.13 4.00
CA ARG A 166 15.28 -16.91 5.45
C ARG A 166 16.48 -16.25 6.13
N GLY A 167 17.52 -15.92 5.35
CA GLY A 167 18.71 -15.25 5.86
C GLY A 167 18.48 -13.78 6.20
N PRO A 168 19.54 -13.07 6.63
CA PRO A 168 19.48 -11.63 6.86
C PRO A 168 19.30 -10.86 5.55
N ILE A 169 18.43 -9.85 5.56
CA ILE A 169 18.25 -8.93 4.43
C ILE A 169 19.27 -7.80 4.54
N GLY A 170 20.03 -7.61 3.47
CA GLY A 170 20.86 -6.43 3.25
C GLY A 170 20.38 -5.64 2.04
N VAL A 171 20.63 -4.33 2.06
CA VAL A 171 20.32 -3.41 0.97
C VAL A 171 21.64 -3.01 0.31
N ILE A 172 21.83 -3.33 -0.96
CA ILE A 172 23.00 -2.88 -1.71
C ILE A 172 22.70 -1.48 -2.24
N LEU A 173 23.39 -0.48 -1.72
CA LEU A 173 23.31 0.89 -2.22
C LEU A 173 24.48 1.16 -3.15
N PHE A 174 24.19 1.76 -4.31
CA PHE A 174 25.16 2.40 -5.19
C PHE A 174 25.10 3.90 -5.02
N ASN A 175 26.26 4.54 -4.98
CA ASN A 175 26.37 6.00 -4.93
C ASN A 175 26.95 6.51 -6.25
N HIS A 176 26.11 7.19 -7.02
CA HIS A 176 26.49 7.77 -8.31
C HIS A 176 26.92 9.24 -8.21
N SER A 177 27.18 9.75 -7.00
CA SER A 177 27.76 11.08 -6.79
C SER A 177 29.27 11.01 -6.52
N ASP A 178 29.90 12.19 -6.48
CA ASP A 178 31.30 12.39 -6.10
C ASP A 178 31.48 12.66 -4.59
N LEU A 179 30.43 12.52 -3.80
CA LEU A 179 30.47 12.72 -2.34
C LEU A 179 30.06 11.45 -1.61
N ASP A 180 30.73 11.14 -0.51
CA ASP A 180 30.35 10.05 0.36
C ASP A 180 28.93 10.28 0.91
N PHE A 181 28.15 9.21 0.99
CA PHE A 181 26.80 9.25 1.56
C PHE A 181 26.77 8.55 2.92
N GLU A 182 26.51 9.34 3.97
CA GLU A 182 26.36 8.82 5.32
C GLU A 182 24.96 8.23 5.54
N VAL A 183 24.94 7.00 6.04
CA VAL A 183 23.74 6.30 6.51
C VAL A 183 23.81 6.20 8.01
N LYS A 184 22.78 6.68 8.73
CA LYS A 184 22.65 6.48 10.18
C LYS A 184 21.79 5.27 10.48
N ALA A 185 21.98 4.66 11.64
CA ALA A 185 21.07 3.64 12.12
C ALA A 185 19.65 4.22 12.26
N GLY A 186 18.65 3.51 11.73
CA GLY A 186 17.25 3.94 11.66
C GLY A 186 16.85 4.65 10.37
N ASP A 187 17.81 5.18 9.59
CA ASP A 187 17.50 5.85 8.33
C ASP A 187 16.82 4.91 7.34
N ARG A 188 15.76 5.40 6.69
CA ARG A 188 15.04 4.68 5.64
C ARG A 188 15.83 4.76 4.33
N ILE A 189 16.42 3.64 3.92
CA ILE A 189 17.40 3.60 2.83
C ILE A 189 16.86 3.01 1.52
N ALA A 190 15.82 2.18 1.59
CA ALA A 190 15.19 1.54 0.45
C ALA A 190 13.72 1.25 0.79
N GLN A 191 12.98 0.71 -0.17
CA GLN A 191 11.63 0.18 0.07
C GLN A 191 11.52 -1.23 -0.51
N MET A 192 10.83 -2.12 0.21
CA MET A 192 10.54 -3.47 -0.25
C MET A 192 9.14 -3.51 -0.88
N ILE A 193 9.04 -3.95 -2.13
CA ILE A 193 7.78 -4.14 -2.86
C ILE A 193 7.57 -5.64 -3.02
N LEU A 194 6.37 -6.12 -2.66
CA LEU A 194 6.00 -7.53 -2.89
C LEU A 194 5.41 -7.63 -4.29
N GLU A 195 6.20 -8.10 -5.24
CA GLU A 195 5.81 -8.22 -6.64
C GLU A 195 5.31 -9.61 -6.93
N ARG A 196 4.14 -9.69 -7.56
CA ARG A 196 3.57 -10.97 -8.02
C ARG A 196 4.35 -11.48 -9.21
N ILE A 197 4.60 -12.78 -9.22
CA ILE A 197 5.29 -13.49 -10.29
C ILE A 197 4.56 -14.79 -10.62
N VAL A 198 4.91 -15.36 -11.77
CA VAL A 198 4.61 -16.74 -12.13
C VAL A 198 5.94 -17.46 -12.34
N THR A 199 6.02 -18.73 -11.94
CA THR A 199 7.23 -19.56 -12.10
C THR A 199 6.91 -20.79 -12.96
N PRO A 200 6.70 -20.62 -14.28
CA PRO A 200 6.40 -21.72 -15.18
C PRO A 200 7.64 -22.60 -15.43
N ASP A 201 7.39 -23.84 -15.83
CA ASP A 201 8.45 -24.69 -16.40
C ASP A 201 8.94 -24.11 -17.73
N VAL A 202 10.24 -24.23 -17.99
CA VAL A 202 10.85 -23.79 -19.25
C VAL A 202 10.67 -24.89 -20.29
N ILE A 203 10.13 -24.54 -21.46
CA ILE A 203 9.93 -25.46 -22.59
C ILE A 203 10.68 -24.92 -23.81
N GLU A 204 11.57 -25.73 -24.38
CA GLU A 204 12.29 -25.44 -25.63
C GLU A 204 11.37 -25.67 -26.84
N VAL A 205 11.39 -24.76 -27.82
CA VAL A 205 10.59 -24.81 -29.05
C VAL A 205 11.45 -24.49 -30.27
N VAL A 206 11.02 -24.94 -31.45
CA VAL A 206 11.74 -24.69 -32.72
C VAL A 206 11.57 -23.24 -33.17
N ASP A 207 10.41 -22.62 -32.93
CA ASP A 207 10.11 -21.25 -33.32
C ASP A 207 9.07 -20.62 -32.39
N LEU A 208 8.97 -19.28 -32.39
CA LEU A 208 8.00 -18.50 -31.63
C LEU A 208 6.91 -17.92 -32.56
N ASP A 209 5.75 -17.56 -32.00
CA ASP A 209 4.69 -16.92 -32.76
C ASP A 209 5.06 -15.47 -33.14
N ALA A 210 4.62 -15.05 -34.34
CA ALA A 210 4.83 -13.69 -34.80
C ALA A 210 3.94 -12.70 -34.02
N THR A 211 4.51 -11.57 -33.62
CA THR A 211 3.78 -10.48 -32.96
C THR A 211 3.93 -9.17 -33.72
N ALA A 212 3.04 -8.20 -33.46
CA ALA A 212 3.14 -6.86 -34.04
C ALA A 212 4.45 -6.13 -33.66
N ARG A 213 5.08 -6.47 -32.53
CA ARG A 213 6.36 -5.89 -32.11
C ARG A 213 7.56 -6.55 -32.81
N GLY A 214 7.48 -7.86 -33.08
CA GLY A 214 8.56 -8.63 -33.70
C GLY A 214 9.90 -8.43 -32.98
N GLU A 215 10.96 -8.16 -33.75
CA GLU A 215 12.33 -7.94 -33.26
C GLU A 215 12.60 -6.51 -32.74
N GLY A 216 11.57 -5.65 -32.66
CA GLY A 216 11.71 -4.25 -32.24
C GLY A 216 12.05 -4.07 -30.74
N GLY A 217 13.23 -3.52 -30.45
CA GLY A 217 13.72 -3.19 -29.10
C GLY A 217 14.59 -1.92 -29.06
N PHE A 218 15.11 -1.57 -27.88
CA PHE A 218 16.13 -0.50 -27.71
C PHE A 218 15.78 0.87 -28.33
N GLY A 219 14.56 1.36 -28.11
CA GLY A 219 14.12 2.64 -28.66
C GLY A 219 13.53 2.54 -30.07
N SER A 220 13.11 1.35 -30.50
CA SER A 220 12.47 1.12 -31.81
C SER A 220 11.16 1.91 -32.03
N THR A 221 10.57 2.48 -30.97
CA THR A 221 9.36 3.32 -31.05
C THR A 221 9.67 4.83 -31.08
N GLY A 222 10.94 5.22 -31.17
CA GLY A 222 11.38 6.62 -31.15
C GLY A 222 11.85 7.11 -29.77
N ILE A 223 12.15 8.41 -29.71
CA ILE A 223 12.47 9.19 -28.50
C ILE A 223 11.21 9.87 -28.00
#